data_AF-A0A2M8Q944-F1
#
_entry.id   AF-A0A2M8Q944-F1
#
_cell.length_a   1.000
_cell.length_b   1.000
_cell.length_c   1.000
_cell.angle_alpha   90.00
_cell.angle_beta   90.00
_cell.angle_gamma   90.00
#
_symmetry.space_group_name_H-M   'P 1'
#
loop_
_entity.id
_entity.type
_entity.pdbx_description
1 polymer ?
#
loop_
_entity_poly.entity_id
_entity_poly.type
_entity_poly.pdbx_seq_one_letter_code
_entity_poly.pdbx_strand_id
1 'polypeptide(L)'
;MVESLGRCLQPAKRGHIPETTPKRLTRLGIDHEAFIADGTRLLKEFGTAVGKPARLIELAAPRQAKFLRGMRLARAVFERKAA
;
A
#
# COMPACT_ATOMS: atom_id res chain seq x y z
N MET A 1 1.34 7.20 0.05
CA MET A 1 0.53 7.64 1.21
C MET A 1 0.98 8.98 1.78
N VAL A 2 2.27 9.18 2.08
CA VAL A 2 2.81 10.43 2.65
C VAL A 2 2.41 11.68 1.83
N GLU A 3 2.46 11.57 0.51
CA GLU A 3 2.16 12.71 -0.38
C GLU A 3 0.70 13.18 -0.30
N SER A 4 -0.26 12.25 -0.26
CA SER A 4 -1.68 12.57 -0.09
C SER A 4 -1.97 13.14 1.29
N LEU A 5 -1.36 12.56 2.33
CA LEU A 5 -1.48 13.03 3.72
C LEU A 5 -0.98 14.48 3.86
N GLY A 6 0.16 14.80 3.25
CA GLY A 6 0.68 16.16 3.22
C GLY A 6 -0.27 17.14 2.51
N ARG A 7 -0.99 16.70 1.46
CA ARG A 7 -1.95 17.57 0.76
C ARG A 7 -3.20 17.83 1.58
N CYS A 8 -3.61 16.93 2.48
CA CYS A 8 -4.71 17.19 3.41
C CYS A 8 -4.28 18.11 4.57
N LEU A 9 -3.10 17.88 5.15
CA LEU A 9 -2.67 18.55 6.38
C LEU A 9 -2.00 19.92 6.17
N GLN A 10 -1.39 20.17 5.01
CA GLN A 10 -0.63 21.40 4.76
C GLN A 10 -1.30 22.25 3.66
N PRO A 11 -2.01 23.35 4.01
CA PRO A 11 -2.66 24.25 3.06
C PRO A 11 -1.73 24.83 1.99
N ALA A 12 -0.46 25.06 2.33
CA ALA A 12 0.52 25.62 1.40
C ALA A 12 1.08 24.59 0.39
N LYS A 13 0.73 23.31 0.53
CA LYS A 13 1.28 22.26 -0.33
C LYS A 13 0.57 22.25 -1.69
N ARG A 14 1.34 22.12 -2.77
CA ARG A 14 0.80 22.02 -4.13
C ARG A 14 -0.24 20.89 -4.23
N GLY A 15 -1.45 21.25 -4.67
CA GLY A 15 -2.56 20.31 -4.76
C GLY A 15 -3.24 20.01 -3.43
N HIS A 16 -3.26 20.99 -2.51
CA HIS A 16 -3.99 20.93 -1.24
C HIS A 16 -5.42 20.39 -1.43
N ILE A 17 -5.80 19.45 -0.58
CA ILE A 17 -7.13 18.84 -0.55
C ILE A 17 -7.85 19.47 0.65
N PRO A 18 -8.79 20.40 0.41
CA PRO A 18 -9.54 21.05 1.48
C PRO A 18 -10.45 20.05 2.20
N GLU A 19 -10.81 20.32 3.46
CA GLU A 19 -11.79 19.57 4.26
C GLU A 19 -13.25 19.74 3.78
N THR A 20 -13.42 19.98 2.48
CA THR A 20 -14.73 20.08 1.84
C THR A 20 -14.89 18.90 0.89
N THR A 21 -16.14 18.56 0.58
CA THR A 21 -16.45 17.51 -0.39
C THR A 21 -15.64 17.72 -1.68
N PRO A 22 -14.75 16.77 -2.05
CA PRO A 22 -13.89 16.97 -3.21
C PRO A 22 -14.73 17.16 -4.48
N LYS A 23 -14.51 18.26 -5.21
CA LYS A 23 -15.17 18.54 -6.51
C LYS A 23 -15.06 17.38 -7.51
N ARG A 24 -14.06 16.51 -7.32
CA ARG A 24 -13.83 15.32 -8.13
C ARG A 24 -14.96 14.28 -7.98
N LEU A 25 -15.58 14.15 -6.81
CA LEU A 25 -16.72 13.24 -6.61
C LEU A 25 -17.92 13.71 -7.45
N THR A 26 -18.22 15.01 -7.39
CA THR A 26 -19.27 15.64 -8.23
C THR A 26 -19.00 15.43 -9.71
N ARG A 27 -17.75 15.63 -10.17
CA ARG A 27 -17.37 15.43 -11.58
C ARG A 27 -17.51 13.97 -12.05
N LEU A 28 -17.36 13.01 -11.14
CA LEU A 28 -17.50 11.58 -11.43
C LEU A 28 -18.94 11.08 -11.22
N GLY A 29 -19.87 11.94 -10.79
CA GLY A 29 -21.24 11.53 -10.46
C GLY A 29 -21.31 10.60 -9.23
N ILE A 30 -20.32 10.67 -8.34
CA ILE A 30 -20.25 9.83 -7.15
C ILE A 30 -20.89 10.58 -5.98
N ASP A 31 -21.85 9.94 -5.33
CA ASP A 31 -22.46 10.45 -4.10
C ASP A 31 -21.45 10.49 -2.94
N HIS A 32 -21.46 11.59 -2.18
CA HIS A 32 -20.47 11.83 -1.14
C HIS A 32 -20.63 10.90 0.05
N GLU A 33 -21.87 10.73 0.51
CA GLU A 33 -22.19 9.89 1.67
C GLU A 33 -21.94 8.41 1.34
N ALA A 34 -22.35 7.96 0.16
CA ALA A 34 -22.04 6.62 -0.33
C ALA A 34 -20.53 6.37 -0.44
N PHE A 35 -19.76 7.35 -0.94
CA PHE A 35 -18.30 7.24 -1.02
C PHE A 35 -17.65 7.08 0.36
N ILE A 36 -18.09 7.85 1.36
CA ILE A 36 -17.57 7.73 2.73
C ILE A 36 -17.94 6.37 3.32
N ALA A 37 -19.19 5.93 3.15
CA ALA A 37 -19.67 4.65 3.66
C ALA A 37 -18.90 3.47 3.05
N ASP A 38 -18.75 3.45 1.73
CA ASP A 38 -18.03 2.39 1.01
C ASP A 38 -16.54 2.41 1.31
N GLY A 39 -15.91 3.59 1.36
CA GLY A 39 -14.51 3.74 1.74
C GLY A 39 -14.23 3.26 3.16
N THR A 40 -15.13 3.54 4.10
CA THR A 40 -15.03 3.08 5.48
C THR A 40 -15.21 1.56 5.58
N ARG A 41 -16.18 0.99 4.86
CA ARG A 41 -16.38 -0.46 4.77
C ARG A 41 -15.14 -1.13 4.19
N LEU A 42 -14.63 -0.62 3.07
CA LEU A 42 -13.42 -1.11 2.43
C LEU A 42 -12.23 -1.09 3.39
N LEU A 43 -11.99 -0.01 4.12
CA LEU A 43 -10.86 0.06 5.06
C LEU A 43 -10.98 -0.97 6.19
N LYS A 44 -12.19 -1.20 6.71
CA LYS A 44 -12.44 -2.25 7.72
C LYS A 44 -12.20 -3.64 7.17
N GLU A 45 -12.78 -3.95 6.00
CA GLU A 45 -12.69 -5.25 5.36
C GLU A 45 -11.28 -5.55 4.81
N PHE A 46 -10.59 -4.52 4.30
CA PHE A 46 -9.22 -4.66 3.84
C PHE A 46 -8.29 -5.08 4.98
N GLY A 47 -8.46 -4.49 6.17
CA GLY A 47 -7.72 -4.88 7.37
C GLY A 47 -7.97 -6.33 7.79
N THR A 48 -9.20 -6.83 7.65
CA THR A 48 -9.54 -8.22 7.98
C THR A 48 -9.07 -9.20 6.91
N ALA A 49 -9.19 -8.85 5.63
CA ALA A 49 -8.82 -9.70 4.50
C ALA A 49 -7.29 -9.84 4.31
N VAL A 50 -6.54 -8.74 4.49
CA VAL A 50 -5.07 -8.77 4.43
C VAL A 50 -4.49 -9.37 5.72
N GLY A 51 -5.21 -9.23 6.83
CA GLY A 51 -4.84 -9.80 8.12
C GLY A 51 -3.95 -8.89 8.96
N LYS A 52 -3.63 -9.33 10.19
CA LYS A 52 -2.85 -8.55 11.15
C LYS A 52 -1.46 -8.23 10.57
N PRO A 53 -0.97 -6.97 10.65
CA PRO A 53 0.36 -6.60 10.17
C PRO A 53 1.48 -7.51 10.70
N ALA A 54 1.41 -7.90 11.97
CA ALA A 54 2.36 -8.84 12.58
C ALA A 54 2.43 -10.18 11.82
N ARG A 55 1.28 -10.71 11.38
CA ARG A 55 1.20 -11.97 10.65
C ARG A 55 1.80 -11.85 9.24
N LEU A 56 1.66 -10.69 8.60
CA LEU A 56 2.29 -10.42 7.31
C LEU A 56 3.82 -10.38 7.42
N ILE A 57 4.33 -9.79 8.50
CA ILE A 57 5.78 -9.75 8.79
C ILE A 57 6.32 -11.17 9.04
N GLU A 58 5.61 -11.97 9.84
CA GLU A 58 5.94 -13.39 10.06
C GLU A 58 5.96 -14.19 8.76
N LEU A 59 5.02 -13.94 7.83
CA LEU A 59 4.97 -14.62 6.53
C LEU A 59 6.03 -14.12 5.55
N ALA A 60 6.47 -12.86 5.67
CA ALA A 60 7.50 -12.28 4.84
C ALA A 60 8.91 -12.79 5.19
N ALA A 61 9.21 -12.98 6.48
CA ALA A 61 10.50 -13.47 6.96
C ALA A 61 10.98 -14.78 6.28
N PRO A 62 10.17 -15.85 6.16
CA PRO A 62 10.59 -17.06 5.46
C PRO A 62 10.70 -16.86 3.95
N ARG A 63 9.93 -15.95 3.34
CA ARG A 63 10.08 -15.62 1.90
C ARG A 63 11.40 -14.92 1.62
N GLN A 64 11.78 -13.95 2.47
CA GLN A 64 13.07 -13.27 2.41
C GLN A 64 14.23 -14.28 2.49
N ALA A 65 14.14 -15.22 3.44
CA ALA A 65 15.16 -16.26 3.60
C ALA A 65 15.25 -17.20 2.38
N LYS A 66 14.12 -17.61 1.79
CA LYS A 66 14.09 -18.41 0.55
C LYS A 66 14.73 -17.66 -0.62
N PHE A 67 14.44 -16.38 -0.78
CA PHE A 67 15.03 -15.53 -1.80
C PHE A 67 16.55 -15.44 -1.67
N LEU A 68 17.06 -15.13 -0.46
CA LEU A 68 18.50 -15.04 -0.19
C LEU A 68 19.21 -16.39 -0.42
N ARG A 69 18.59 -17.51 -0.04
CA ARG A 69 19.11 -18.86 -0.33
C ARG A 69 19.18 -19.13 -1.82
N GLY A 70 18.12 -18.79 -2.57
CA GLY A 70 18.10 -18.92 -4.03
C GLY A 70 19.21 -18.12 -4.71
N MET A 71 19.43 -16.87 -4.29
CA MET A 71 20.53 -16.05 -4.82
C MET A 71 21.90 -16.67 -4.54
N ARG A 72 22.13 -17.19 -3.33
CA ARG A 72 23.40 -17.87 -2.99
C ARG A 72 23.62 -19.10 -3.87
N LEU A 73 22.58 -19.88 -4.10
CA LEU A 73 22.64 -21.09 -4.93
C LEU A 73 22.90 -20.75 -6.40
N ALA A 74 22.24 -19.71 -6.93
CA ALA A 74 22.49 -19.20 -8.27
C ALA A 74 23.95 -18.76 -8.43
N ARG A 75 24.48 -17.95 -7.50
CA ARG A 75 25.90 -17.54 -7.52
C ARG A 75 26.84 -18.74 -7.54
N ALA A 76 26.64 -19.71 -6.66
CA ALA A 76 27.48 -20.91 -6.61
C ALA A 76 27.46 -21.72 -7.91
N VAL A 77 26.32 -21.79 -8.61
CA VAL A 77 26.20 -22.50 -9.90
C VAL A 77 26.90 -21.74 -11.02
N PHE A 78 26.73 -20.42 -11.09
CA PHE A 78 27.33 -19.61 -12.15
C PHE A 78 28.82 -19.35 -11.93
N GLU A 79 29.29 -19.21 -10.69
CA GLU A 79 30.71 -19.11 -10.36
C GLU A 79 31.44 -20.45 -10.60
N ARG A 80 30.81 -21.60 -10.29
CA ARG A 80 31.37 -22.93 -10.64
C ARG A 80 31.41 -23.23 -12.13
N LYS A 81 30.57 -22.60 -12.94
CA LYS A 81 30.58 -22.76 -14.41
C LYS A 81 31.63 -21.87 -15.10
N ALA A 82 32.20 -20.90 -14.38
CA ALA A 82 33.19 -19.97 -14.92
C ALA A 82 34.64 -20.34 -14.55
N ALA A 83 34.84 -21.37 -13.72
CA ALA A 83 36.13 -21.93 -13.32
C ALA A 83 36.37 -23.29 -14.00
#